data_AF-A0A662PN87-F1
#
_entry.id   AF-A0A662PN87-F1
#
_cell.length_a   1.000
_cell.length_b   1.000
_cell.length_c   1.000
_cell.angle_alpha   90.00
_cell.angle_beta   90.00
_cell.angle_gamma   90.00
#
_symmetry.space_group_name_H-M   'P 1'
#
loop_
_entity.id
_entity.type
_entity.pdbx_description
1 polymer ?
#
loop_
_entity_poly.entity_id
_entity_poly.type
_entity_poly.pdbx_seq_one_letter_code
_entity_poly.pdbx_strand_id
1 'polypeptide(L)'
;RAIKLKLPAEELLKPVHVDLAEFVRNNLRLHRSDLYHVARFLGIKKDLKVEGFDIPSIYLKALRGDREAAKLIEAHCRDDLDVTRRILRKLLPIIRAKQPELIL
;
A
#
# COMPACT_ATOMS: atom_id res chain seq x y z
N ARG A 1 -17.12 -27.47 10.30
CA ARG A 1 -18.41 -27.42 9.54
C ARG A 1 -18.18 -27.53 8.03
N ALA A 2 -17.25 -26.78 7.42
CA ALA A 2 -16.89 -26.86 5.99
C ALA A 2 -16.33 -28.22 5.53
N ILE A 3 -15.46 -28.87 6.33
CA ILE A 3 -14.91 -30.22 6.02
C ILE A 3 -16.02 -31.28 5.89
N LYS A 4 -17.07 -31.17 6.72
CA LYS A 4 -18.23 -32.07 6.70
C LYS A 4 -19.15 -31.83 5.49
N LEU A 5 -19.04 -30.67 4.84
CA LEU A 5 -19.84 -30.23 3.70
C LEU A 5 -19.11 -30.36 2.35
N LYS A 6 -17.89 -30.92 2.32
CA LYS A 6 -17.03 -31.05 1.12
C LYS A 6 -16.86 -29.72 0.34
N LEU A 7 -16.96 -28.59 1.02
CA LEU A 7 -16.63 -27.31 0.41
C LEU A 7 -15.11 -27.23 0.25
N PRO A 8 -14.59 -26.84 -0.93
CA PRO A 8 -13.16 -26.73 -1.17
C PRO A 8 -12.56 -25.75 -0.15
N ALA A 9 -11.78 -26.28 0.78
CA ALA A 9 -11.17 -25.49 1.85
C ALA A 9 -10.15 -24.50 1.28
N GLU A 10 -9.67 -24.74 0.05
CA GLU A 10 -8.73 -23.89 -0.66
C GLU A 10 -9.30 -22.48 -0.90
N GLU A 11 -10.62 -22.33 -1.08
CA GLU A 11 -11.24 -21.01 -1.27
C GLU A 11 -11.29 -20.19 0.02
N LEU A 12 -11.39 -20.84 1.17
CA LEU A 12 -11.40 -20.20 2.49
C LEU A 12 -10.00 -19.79 2.96
N LEU A 13 -8.94 -20.31 2.32
CA LEU A 13 -7.54 -20.05 2.66
C LEU A 13 -6.89 -18.99 1.76
N LYS A 14 -7.63 -18.42 0.80
CA LYS A 14 -7.09 -17.35 -0.06
C LYS A 14 -6.84 -16.10 0.79
N PRO A 15 -5.62 -15.53 0.76
CA PRO A 15 -5.35 -14.29 1.47
C PRO A 15 -6.27 -13.19 0.93
N VAL A 16 -6.90 -12.46 1.85
CA VAL A 16 -7.71 -11.29 1.50
C VAL A 16 -6.77 -10.22 0.96
N HIS A 17 -6.97 -9.81 -0.28
CA HIS A 17 -6.16 -8.80 -0.94
C HIS A 17 -6.99 -7.55 -1.22
N VAL A 18 -6.47 -6.40 -0.83
CA VAL A 18 -7.09 -5.09 -1.09
C VAL A 18 -6.08 -4.21 -1.82
N ASP A 19 -6.39 -3.88 -3.06
CA ASP A 19 -5.68 -2.83 -3.78
C ASP A 19 -6.24 -1.46 -3.34
N LEU A 20 -5.48 -0.76 -2.49
CA LEU A 20 -5.86 0.57 -2.01
C LEU A 20 -5.89 1.61 -3.14
N ALA A 21 -5.03 1.48 -4.16
CA ALA A 21 -4.98 2.43 -5.25
C ALA A 21 -6.23 2.30 -6.12
N GLU A 22 -6.65 1.06 -6.42
CA GLU A 22 -7.92 0.80 -7.08
C GLU A 22 -9.11 1.30 -6.25
N PHE A 23 -9.14 0.96 -4.97
CA PHE A 23 -10.21 1.40 -4.07
C PHE A 23 -10.35 2.93 -4.05
N VAL A 24 -9.23 3.65 -3.94
CA VAL A 24 -9.20 5.11 -3.93
C VAL A 24 -9.70 5.68 -5.26
N ARG A 25 -9.25 5.17 -6.41
CA ARG A 25 -9.69 5.63 -7.73
C ARG A 25 -11.21 5.49 -7.89
N ASN A 26 -11.76 4.37 -7.43
CA ASN A 26 -13.17 4.05 -7.61
C ASN A 26 -14.09 4.78 -6.61
N ASN A 27 -13.58 5.19 -5.44
CA ASN A 27 -14.42 5.69 -4.35
C ASN A 27 -14.16 7.15 -3.93
N LEU A 28 -12.94 7.67 -4.04
CA LEU A 28 -12.59 8.99 -3.50
C LEU A 28 -12.57 10.12 -4.53
N ARG A 29 -12.75 9.81 -5.82
CA ARG A 29 -12.82 10.79 -6.93
C ARG A 29 -11.68 11.83 -6.91
N LEU A 30 -10.47 11.41 -6.53
CA LEU A 30 -9.31 12.28 -6.50
C LEU A 30 -8.75 12.47 -7.91
N HIS A 31 -8.32 13.69 -8.24
CA HIS A 31 -7.66 13.98 -9.52
C HIS A 31 -6.33 13.22 -9.67
N ARG A 32 -5.59 13.05 -8.57
CA ARG A 32 -4.38 12.21 -8.48
C ARG A 32 -4.55 11.16 -7.39
N SER A 33 -4.17 9.92 -7.70
CA SER A 33 -4.32 8.76 -6.82
C SER A 33 -2.98 8.09 -6.46
N ASP A 34 -1.85 8.75 -6.74
CA ASP A 34 -0.56 8.29 -6.24
C ASP A 34 -0.48 8.42 -4.71
N LEU A 35 0.42 7.64 -4.11
CA LEU A 35 0.54 7.48 -2.66
C LEU A 35 0.69 8.82 -1.93
N TYR A 36 1.41 9.78 -2.53
CA TYR A 36 1.62 11.10 -1.93
C TYR A 36 0.32 11.90 -1.86
N HIS A 37 -0.43 11.99 -2.96
CA HIS A 37 -1.67 12.76 -3.00
C HIS A 37 -2.75 12.15 -2.12
N VAL A 38 -2.85 10.82 -2.08
CA VAL A 38 -3.79 10.12 -1.19
C VAL A 38 -3.42 10.34 0.27
N ALA A 39 -2.13 10.22 0.62
CA ALA A 39 -1.67 10.48 1.98
C ALA A 39 -1.98 11.92 2.41
N ARG A 40 -1.67 12.90 1.56
CA ARG A 40 -1.98 14.31 1.81
C ARG A 40 -3.48 14.54 2.01
N PHE A 41 -4.33 13.99 1.12
CA PHE A 41 -5.79 14.10 1.23
C PHE A 41 -6.31 13.54 2.58
N LEU A 42 -5.73 12.43 3.04
CA LEU A 42 -6.11 11.79 4.31
C LEU A 42 -5.43 12.40 5.55
N GLY A 43 -4.63 13.46 5.39
CA GLY A 43 -3.89 14.11 6.47
C GLY A 43 -2.72 13.29 7.02
N ILE A 44 -2.14 12.40 6.21
CA ILE A 44 -0.98 11.58 6.53
C ILE A 44 0.27 12.28 6.02
N LYS A 45 1.23 12.55 6.91
CA LYS A 45 2.56 13.05 6.55
C LYS A 45 3.37 11.93 5.91
N LYS A 46 4.07 12.25 4.82
CA LYS A 46 4.99 11.39 4.06
C LYS A 46 6.35 12.11 3.97
N ASP A 47 7.46 11.37 4.05
CA ASP A 47 8.79 11.95 3.83
C ASP A 47 9.00 12.23 2.34
N LEU A 48 9.49 13.42 2.01
CA LEU A 48 9.73 13.90 0.65
C LEU A 48 11.22 14.08 0.35
N LYS A 49 12.11 13.61 1.22
CA LYS A 49 13.56 13.68 0.98
C LYS A 49 14.01 12.94 -0.27
N VAL A 50 13.28 11.89 -0.66
CA VAL A 50 13.55 11.10 -1.85
C VAL A 50 12.22 10.92 -2.58
N GLU A 51 12.13 11.45 -3.80
CA GLU A 51 10.97 11.23 -4.65
C GLU A 51 11.15 9.93 -5.45
N GLY A 52 10.03 9.33 -5.89
CA GLY A 52 10.08 8.12 -6.71
C GLY A 52 10.88 8.31 -8.01
N PHE A 53 10.95 9.54 -8.52
CA PHE A 53 11.76 9.90 -9.70
C PHE A 53 13.27 9.78 -9.44
N ASP A 54 13.73 9.99 -8.20
CA ASP A 54 15.15 9.95 -7.85
C ASP A 54 15.67 8.50 -7.72
N ILE A 55 14.78 7.56 -7.41
CA ILE A 55 15.10 6.17 -7.07
C ILE A 55 15.96 5.46 -8.12
N PRO A 56 15.70 5.55 -9.45
CA PRO A 56 16.54 4.89 -10.44
C PRO A 56 18.00 5.33 -10.37
N SER A 57 18.26 6.62 -10.15
CA SER A 57 19.61 7.16 -10.06
C SER A 57 20.33 6.70 -8.78
N ILE A 58 19.61 6.66 -7.66
CA ILE A 58 20.12 6.20 -6.36
C ILE A 58 20.40 4.69 -6.42
N TYR A 59 19.53 3.93 -7.08
CA TYR A 59 19.71 2.49 -7.28
C TYR A 59 20.98 2.16 -8.05
N LEU A 60 21.30 2.90 -9.11
CA LEU A 60 22.56 2.73 -9.84
C LEU A 60 23.80 2.98 -8.98
N LYS A 61 23.73 3.94 -8.04
CA LYS A 61 24.81 4.16 -7.06
C LYS A 61 24.93 2.97 -6.10
N ALA A 62 23.81 2.49 -5.58
CA ALA A 62 23.77 1.33 -4.68
C ALA A 62 24.38 0.08 -5.34
N LEU A 63 24.05 -0.18 -6.61
CA LEU A 63 24.64 -1.29 -7.38
C LEU A 63 26.17 -1.20 -7.54
N ARG A 64 26.73 0.01 -7.51
CA ARG A 64 28.19 0.26 -7.56
C ARG A 64 28.85 0.17 -6.18
N GLY A 65 28.12 -0.23 -5.14
CA GLY A 65 28.63 -0.43 -3.78
C GLY A 65 28.41 0.75 -2.84
N ASP A 66 27.67 1.78 -3.24
CA ASP A 66 27.31 2.89 -2.36
C ASP A 66 26.27 2.43 -1.31
N ARG A 67 26.76 2.21 -0.08
CA ARG A 67 25.93 1.74 1.04
C ARG A 67 24.93 2.78 1.52
N GLU A 68 25.23 4.07 1.39
CA GLU A 68 24.30 5.13 1.82
C GLU A 68 23.15 5.25 0.82
N ALA A 69 23.44 5.10 -0.47
CA ALA A 69 22.39 5.00 -1.50
C ALA A 69 21.46 3.80 -1.23
N ALA A 70 22.00 2.64 -0.85
CA ALA A 70 21.18 1.47 -0.50
C ALA A 70 20.27 1.74 0.72
N LYS A 71 20.81 2.37 1.78
CA LYS A 71 20.03 2.76 2.96
C LYS A 71 18.92 3.76 2.63
N LEU A 72 19.17 4.70 1.73
CA LEU A 72 18.16 5.67 1.29
C LEU A 72 16.99 4.98 0.58
N ILE A 73 17.27 3.99 -0.27
CA ILE A 73 16.22 3.19 -0.93
C ILE A 73 15.42 2.40 0.11
N GLU A 74 16.09 1.73 1.06
CA GLU A 74 15.40 1.00 2.12
C GLU A 74 14.49 1.92 2.95
N ALA A 75 14.99 3.09 3.34
CA ALA A 75 14.24 4.08 4.09
C ALA A 75 13.01 4.57 3.32
N HIS A 76 13.16 4.86 2.02
CA HIS A 76 12.05 5.26 1.15
C HIS A 76 10.97 4.17 1.07
N CYS A 77 11.35 2.91 0.80
CA CYS A 77 10.41 1.79 0.75
C CYS A 77 9.71 1.57 2.10
N ARG A 78 10.42 1.74 3.22
CA ARG A 78 9.87 1.61 4.56
C ARG A 78 8.84 2.70 4.85
N ASP A 79 9.11 3.95 4.47
CA ASP A 79 8.15 5.06 4.57
C ASP A 79 6.91 4.80 3.71
N ASP A 80 7.08 4.37 2.46
CA ASP A 80 5.99 4.02 1.55
C ASP A 80 5.06 2.95 2.14
N LEU A 81 5.63 1.92 2.78
CA LEU A 81 4.85 0.88 3.44
C LEU A 81 4.14 1.38 4.70
N ASP A 82 4.78 2.23 5.51
CA ASP A 82 4.12 2.85 6.69
C ASP A 82 2.95 3.74 6.27
N VAL A 83 3.15 4.60 5.28
CA VAL A 83 2.10 5.46 4.72
C VAL A 83 0.96 4.62 4.17
N THR A 84 1.24 3.58 3.39
CA THR A 84 0.23 2.65 2.84
C THR A 84 -0.60 2.00 3.96
N ARG A 85 0.06 1.53 5.02
CA ARG A 85 -0.62 0.93 6.19
C ARG A 85 -1.49 1.94 6.94
N ARG A 86 -1.05 3.21 7.03
CA ARG A 86 -1.85 4.29 7.64
C ARG A 86 -3.05 4.67 6.79
N ILE A 87 -2.91 4.65 5.46
CA ILE A 87 -4.02 4.82 4.51
C ILE A 87 -5.04 3.70 4.71
N LEU A 88 -4.60 2.43 4.72
CA LEU A 88 -5.50 1.29 4.97
C LEU A 88 -6.31 1.50 6.25
N ARG A 89 -5.65 1.85 7.36
CA ARG A 89 -6.34 2.09 8.65
C ARG A 89 -7.41 3.17 8.57
N LYS A 90 -7.16 4.27 7.84
CA LYS A 90 -8.15 5.33 7.66
C LYS A 90 -9.31 4.93 6.74
N LEU A 91 -9.03 4.12 5.73
CA LEU A 91 -10.05 3.67 4.77
C LEU A 91 -10.80 2.41 5.22
N LEU A 92 -10.29 1.68 6.20
CA LEU A 92 -10.85 0.41 6.66
C LEU A 92 -12.35 0.48 7.00
N PRO A 93 -12.88 1.52 7.68
CA PRO A 93 -14.31 1.64 7.94
C PRO A 93 -15.14 1.71 6.65
N ILE A 94 -14.62 2.39 5.62
CA ILE A 94 -15.29 2.58 4.33
C ILE A 94 -15.18 1.30 3.49
N ILE A 95 -14.01 0.65 3.50
CA ILE A 95 -13.78 -0.64 2.82
C ILE A 95 -14.75 -1.68 3.37
N ARG A 96 -14.83 -1.85 4.69
CA ARG A 96 -15.76 -2.81 5.32
C ARG A 96 -17.23 -2.52 5.00
N ALA A 97 -17.61 -1.25 4.85
CA ALA A 97 -18.97 -0.89 4.46
C ALA A 97 -19.28 -1.18 2.97
N LYS A 98 -18.27 -1.12 2.10
CA LYS A 98 -18.41 -1.34 0.65
C LYS A 98 -18.18 -2.78 0.22
N GLN A 99 -17.37 -3.51 0.97
CA GLN A 99 -16.90 -4.87 0.70
C GLN A 99 -17.03 -5.72 1.98
N PRO A 100 -18.25 -5.94 2.49
CA PRO A 100 -18.49 -6.66 3.74
C PRO A 100 -18.03 -8.13 3.71
N GLU A 101 -17.82 -8.69 2.52
CA GLU A 101 -17.27 -10.02 2.28
C GLU A 101 -15.78 -10.14 2.64
N LEU A 102 -15.06 -9.02 2.70
CA LEU A 102 -13.64 -9.02 3.05
C LEU A 102 -13.47 -9.10 4.57
N ILE A 103 -12.87 -10.20 5.03
CA ILE A 103 -12.50 -10.38 6.44
C ILE A 103 -11.14 -9.70 6.67
N LEU A 104 -11.17 -8.38 6.88
CA LEU A 104 -10.00 -7.50 7.10
C LEU A 104 -9.85 -7.07 8.54
#